data_AF-A0A7X0LKP2-F1
#
_entry.id   AF-A0A7X0LKP2-F1
#
_cell.length_a   1.000
_cell.length_b   1.000
_cell.length_c   1.000
_cell.angle_alpha   90.00
_cell.angle_beta   90.00
_cell.angle_gamma   90.00
#
_symmetry.space_group_name_H-M   'P 1'
#
loop_
_entity.id
_entity.type
_entity.pdbx_description
1 polymer ?
#
loop_
_entity_poly.entity_id
_entity_poly.type
_entity_poly.pdbx_seq_one_letter_code
_entity_poly.pdbx_strand_id
1 'polypeptide(L)'
;MKISGLALGVLLSAGVACSTDAQLYATGASNLGPVFEVNPATGQETELGTFGFRIEDLAGDSVGGLWGIGFDSTASIFQIDPTDQSVISTAPYDALAILSTLAIHPTTGEFFATPGTQGGAMYRIDPLTGESTEVGEFELNLSSLAFDNTGRLYGSSDSSLYEINPATAAVDLITDQLSVFRFDDLAFDPLDNTMLGLGFDGEYRLFEIDPATGDSTSIGESVFRPSGLAFVYTASSLLAGDYNGNGIVDAADYTVWQDSFGSTTNLAADGNGNGVIDAADYTVWQDNFGAGNASALGLLPIPEPGTLALMTLGVSVLMPRRKARV
;
A
#
# COMPACT_ATOMS: atom_id res chain seq x y z
N MET A 1 -16.15 52.38 -8.59
CA MET A 1 -15.06 52.94 -7.76
C MET A 1 -15.04 52.17 -6.45
N LYS A 2 -14.04 51.27 -6.32
CA LYS A 2 -13.59 50.51 -5.14
C LYS A 2 -14.66 50.02 -4.14
N ILE A 3 -14.97 48.72 -4.20
CA ILE A 3 -15.41 47.94 -3.04
C ILE A 3 -14.19 47.13 -2.61
N SER A 4 -13.60 47.50 -1.48
CA SER A 4 -12.43 46.84 -0.90
C SER A 4 -12.87 45.54 -0.23
N GLY A 5 -12.33 44.40 -0.67
CA GLY A 5 -12.52 43.07 -0.06
C GLY A 5 -12.06 43.06 1.40
N LEU A 6 -12.86 42.54 2.33
CA LEU A 6 -13.09 41.12 2.64
C LEU A 6 -11.83 40.41 3.15
N ALA A 7 -11.94 40.04 4.42
CA ALA A 7 -10.96 39.38 5.25
C ALA A 7 -10.42 38.11 4.61
N LEU A 8 -9.09 37.98 4.56
CA LEU A 8 -8.44 36.72 4.29
C LEU A 8 -8.00 36.13 5.63
N GLY A 9 -8.92 35.36 6.23
CA GLY A 9 -8.54 34.33 7.20
C GLY A 9 -8.01 33.14 6.41
N VAL A 10 -6.77 32.75 6.68
CA VAL A 10 -6.18 31.47 6.24
C VAL A 10 -5.52 30.93 7.51
N LEU A 11 -6.25 30.13 8.29
CA LEU A 11 -6.30 28.67 8.23
C LEU A 11 -4.89 28.05 8.25
N LEU A 12 -4.61 27.39 9.38
CA LEU A 12 -3.40 26.65 9.68
C LEU A 12 -3.09 25.66 8.54
N SER A 13 -1.86 25.68 8.03
CA SER A 13 -1.34 24.63 7.16
C SER A 13 -1.03 23.38 7.99
N ALA A 14 -1.85 22.34 7.81
CA ALA A 14 -1.53 20.99 8.21
C ALA A 14 -0.38 20.45 7.35
N GLY A 15 0.48 19.64 7.98
CA GLY A 15 1.66 19.04 7.36
C GLY A 15 1.33 17.93 6.36
N VAL A 16 2.41 17.43 5.77
CA VAL A 16 2.45 16.48 4.64
C VAL A 16 2.10 15.04 5.03
N ALA A 17 1.57 14.28 4.07
CA ALA A 17 1.44 12.84 4.15
C ALA A 17 2.07 12.18 2.90
N CYS A 18 3.17 11.43 3.10
CA CYS A 18 3.32 10.09 2.48
C CYS A 18 2.04 9.30 2.83
N SER A 19 1.59 8.29 2.10
CA SER A 19 0.59 7.39 2.70
C SER A 19 1.18 6.90 4.03
N THR A 20 0.64 7.41 5.15
CA THR A 20 1.07 7.04 6.50
C THR A 20 0.28 5.86 7.02
N ASP A 21 -0.53 5.26 6.15
CA ASP A 21 -1.58 4.37 6.56
C ASP A 21 -1.77 3.29 5.49
N ALA A 22 -1.68 2.04 5.92
CA ALA A 22 -1.82 0.88 5.09
C ALA A 22 -2.96 0.04 5.66
N GLN A 23 -3.86 -0.38 4.78
CA GLN A 23 -5.00 -1.19 5.18
C GLN A 23 -4.70 -2.65 4.87
N LEU A 24 -4.86 -3.50 5.88
CA LEU A 24 -4.78 -4.94 5.72
C LEU A 24 -6.15 -5.46 5.24
N TYR A 25 -6.11 -6.23 4.15
CA TYR A 25 -7.27 -6.92 3.59
C TYR A 25 -7.03 -8.43 3.61
N ALA A 26 -8.11 -9.18 3.77
CA ALA A 26 -8.08 -10.64 3.69
C ALA A 26 -9.24 -11.17 2.86
N THR A 27 -9.07 -12.36 2.29
CA THR A 27 -10.12 -13.07 1.55
C THR A 27 -10.31 -14.49 2.06
N GLY A 28 -11.56 -14.98 2.02
CA GLY A 28 -11.91 -16.31 2.53
C GLY A 28 -11.97 -17.41 1.46
N ALA A 29 -11.81 -18.66 1.90
CA ALA A 29 -11.72 -19.86 1.05
C ALA A 29 -13.03 -20.32 0.40
N SER A 30 -14.10 -19.54 0.48
CA SER A 30 -15.37 -19.89 -0.16
C SER A 30 -15.37 -19.56 -1.65
N ASN A 31 -16.28 -20.18 -2.41
CA ASN A 31 -16.44 -19.91 -3.83
C ASN A 31 -16.97 -18.50 -4.15
N LEU A 32 -17.38 -17.72 -3.14
CA LEU A 32 -17.84 -16.35 -3.32
C LEU A 32 -16.69 -15.34 -3.18
N GLY A 33 -15.53 -15.74 -2.62
CA GLY A 33 -14.42 -14.84 -2.33
C GLY A 33 -14.83 -13.66 -1.44
N PRO A 34 -15.29 -13.91 -0.20
CA PRO A 34 -15.60 -12.84 0.73
C PRO A 34 -14.34 -12.07 1.06
N VAL A 35 -14.45 -10.75 1.14
CA VAL A 35 -13.33 -9.84 1.44
C VAL A 35 -13.58 -9.09 2.73
N PHE A 36 -12.53 -8.95 3.52
CA PHE A 36 -12.54 -8.37 4.85
C PHE A 36 -11.48 -7.28 4.95
N GLU A 37 -11.84 -6.20 5.62
CA GLU A 37 -10.88 -5.29 6.22
C GLU A 37 -10.42 -5.89 7.56
N VAL A 38 -9.11 -5.95 7.78
CA VAL A 38 -8.53 -6.51 9.01
C VAL A 38 -7.81 -5.41 9.77
N ASN A 39 -8.09 -5.29 11.07
CA ASN A 39 -7.31 -4.42 11.94
C ASN A 39 -6.02 -5.16 12.38
N PRO A 40 -4.82 -4.73 11.94
CA PRO A 40 -3.59 -5.46 12.24
C PRO A 40 -3.21 -5.44 13.72
N ALA A 41 -3.72 -4.48 14.52
CA ALA A 41 -3.42 -4.39 15.94
C ALA A 41 -4.33 -5.25 16.83
N THR A 42 -5.53 -5.61 16.34
CA THR A 42 -6.52 -6.36 17.12
C THR A 42 -6.96 -7.67 16.49
N GLY A 43 -6.64 -7.89 15.21
CA GLY A 43 -7.14 -9.00 14.40
C GLY A 43 -8.64 -8.90 14.11
N GLN A 44 -9.29 -7.78 14.43
CA GLN A 44 -10.71 -7.61 14.17
C GLN A 44 -10.99 -7.51 12.67
N GLU A 45 -11.90 -8.34 12.18
CA GLU A 45 -12.27 -8.41 10.77
C GLU A 45 -13.64 -7.76 10.54
N THR A 46 -13.75 -6.96 9.48
CA THR A 46 -15.01 -6.35 9.01
C THR A 46 -15.27 -6.80 7.58
N GLU A 47 -16.34 -7.56 7.36
CA GLU A 47 -16.73 -8.01 6.02
C GLU A 47 -17.19 -6.81 5.16
N LEU A 48 -16.55 -6.64 4.01
CA LEU A 48 -16.89 -5.59 3.05
C LEU A 48 -17.88 -6.10 1.99
N GLY A 49 -17.75 -7.37 1.60
CA GLY A 49 -18.59 -7.99 0.58
C GLY A 49 -17.94 -9.23 -0.01
N THR A 50 -18.24 -9.51 -1.28
CA THR A 50 -17.74 -10.68 -2.00
C THR A 50 -17.34 -10.32 -3.42
N PHE A 51 -16.27 -10.91 -3.96
CA PHE A 51 -15.91 -10.77 -5.38
C PHE A 51 -16.87 -11.51 -6.31
N GLY A 52 -17.65 -12.46 -5.78
CA GLY A 52 -18.58 -13.29 -6.55
C GLY A 52 -17.93 -14.54 -7.15
N PHE A 53 -16.63 -14.73 -6.89
CA PHE A 53 -15.84 -15.87 -7.32
C PHE A 53 -14.69 -16.13 -6.34
N ARG A 54 -14.04 -17.30 -6.42
CA ARG A 54 -12.97 -17.66 -5.48
C ARG A 54 -11.68 -16.90 -5.79
N ILE A 55 -11.09 -16.30 -4.76
CA ILE A 55 -9.71 -15.83 -4.76
C ILE A 55 -8.88 -16.82 -3.93
N GLU A 56 -7.80 -17.32 -4.54
CA GLU A 56 -6.83 -18.20 -3.90
C GLU A 56 -5.87 -17.43 -3.03
N ASP A 57 -5.40 -16.28 -3.49
CA ASP A 57 -4.43 -15.46 -2.77
C ASP A 57 -4.54 -13.97 -3.15
N LEU A 58 -4.02 -13.10 -2.29
CA LEU A 58 -3.98 -11.65 -2.46
C LEU A 58 -2.54 -11.14 -2.38
N ALA A 59 -2.23 -10.06 -3.11
CA ALA A 59 -0.99 -9.31 -2.93
C ALA A 59 -1.23 -7.82 -3.17
N GLY A 60 -0.56 -6.98 -2.38
CA GLY A 60 -0.56 -5.53 -2.59
C GLY A 60 0.66 -5.09 -3.39
N ASP A 61 0.49 -4.12 -4.28
CA ASP A 61 1.61 -3.45 -4.94
C ASP A 61 2.03 -2.18 -4.20
N SER A 62 3.17 -1.61 -4.61
CA SER A 62 3.76 -0.43 -3.99
C SER A 62 3.01 0.88 -4.29
N VAL A 63 2.01 0.87 -5.17
CA VAL A 63 1.24 2.04 -5.60
C VAL A 63 -0.22 2.00 -5.12
N GLY A 64 -0.57 1.04 -4.27
CA GLY A 64 -1.90 0.92 -3.66
C GLY A 64 -2.89 0.06 -4.46
N GLY A 65 -2.41 -0.75 -5.41
CA GLY A 65 -3.22 -1.77 -6.07
C GLY A 65 -3.34 -3.04 -5.22
N LEU A 66 -4.56 -3.56 -5.10
CA LEU A 66 -4.82 -4.91 -4.59
C LEU A 66 -4.93 -5.86 -5.77
N TRP A 67 -4.17 -6.95 -5.72
CA TRP A 67 -4.16 -7.99 -6.73
C TRP A 67 -4.56 -9.32 -6.11
N GLY A 68 -5.12 -10.21 -6.93
CA GLY A 68 -5.42 -11.56 -6.51
C GLY A 68 -5.36 -12.55 -7.65
N ILE A 69 -5.15 -13.81 -7.31
CA ILE A 69 -5.27 -14.95 -8.24
C ILE A 69 -6.52 -15.75 -7.87
N GLY A 70 -7.26 -16.24 -8.87
CA GLY A 70 -8.54 -16.89 -8.58
C GLY A 70 -9.24 -17.50 -9.79
N PHE A 71 -10.51 -17.86 -9.59
CA PHE A 71 -11.34 -18.57 -10.56
C PHE A 71 -12.73 -17.94 -10.72
N ASP A 72 -12.94 -17.14 -11.77
CA ASP A 72 -14.28 -16.72 -12.19
C ASP A 72 -14.96 -17.74 -13.12
N SER A 73 -14.14 -18.47 -13.90
CA SER A 73 -14.46 -19.43 -14.94
C SER A 73 -13.18 -19.96 -15.60
N THR A 74 -12.14 -19.13 -15.65
CA THR A 74 -10.76 -19.46 -15.98
C THR A 74 -9.84 -19.11 -14.80
N ALA A 75 -8.66 -19.71 -14.75
CA ALA A 75 -7.63 -19.34 -13.78
C ALA A 75 -7.02 -18.00 -14.23
N SER A 76 -7.19 -16.95 -13.41
CA SER A 76 -6.83 -15.59 -13.81
C SER A 76 -6.20 -14.81 -12.66
N ILE A 77 -5.39 -13.82 -13.03
CA ILE A 77 -4.98 -12.74 -12.15
C ILE A 77 -5.96 -11.57 -12.29
N PHE A 78 -6.22 -10.88 -11.18
CA PHE A 78 -7.18 -9.80 -11.06
C PHE A 78 -6.51 -8.62 -10.35
N GLN A 79 -6.71 -7.42 -10.88
CA GLN A 79 -6.58 -6.20 -10.09
C GLN A 79 -7.96 -5.83 -9.55
N ILE A 80 -8.02 -5.48 -8.28
CA ILE A 80 -9.26 -5.32 -7.53
C ILE A 80 -9.24 -3.94 -6.86
N ASP A 81 -10.36 -3.23 -6.92
CA ASP A 81 -10.61 -2.10 -6.03
C ASP A 81 -11.19 -2.64 -4.71
N PRO A 82 -10.45 -2.57 -3.59
CA PRO A 82 -10.96 -3.08 -2.32
C PRO A 82 -12.15 -2.28 -1.77
N THR A 83 -12.37 -1.03 -2.23
CA THR A 83 -13.41 -0.11 -1.72
C THR A 83 -14.80 -0.53 -2.20
N ASP A 84 -14.92 -0.90 -3.48
CA ASP A 84 -16.18 -1.31 -4.10
C ASP A 84 -16.18 -2.76 -4.61
N GLN A 85 -15.08 -3.49 -4.39
CA GLN A 85 -14.86 -4.89 -4.74
C GLN A 85 -14.94 -5.17 -6.24
N SER A 86 -14.84 -4.15 -7.08
CA SER A 86 -14.85 -4.30 -8.54
C SER A 86 -13.50 -4.81 -9.06
N VAL A 87 -13.57 -5.59 -10.14
CA VAL A 87 -12.37 -6.00 -10.89
C VAL A 87 -12.00 -4.87 -11.84
N ILE A 88 -10.83 -4.28 -11.63
CA ILE A 88 -10.25 -3.21 -12.44
C ILE A 88 -9.68 -3.79 -13.74
N SER A 89 -8.92 -4.88 -13.63
CA SER A 89 -8.31 -5.57 -14.77
C SER A 89 -8.19 -7.06 -14.50
N THR A 90 -8.11 -7.87 -15.56
CA THR A 90 -7.90 -9.31 -15.45
C THR A 90 -7.08 -9.84 -16.62
N ALA A 91 -6.21 -10.80 -16.35
CA ALA A 91 -5.49 -11.55 -17.34
C ALA A 91 -5.55 -13.07 -17.02
N PRO A 92 -5.93 -13.92 -17.98
CA PRO A 92 -5.91 -15.36 -17.76
C PRO A 92 -4.45 -15.84 -17.76
N TYR A 93 -4.07 -16.68 -16.80
CA TYR A 93 -2.76 -17.33 -16.81
C TYR A 93 -2.89 -18.79 -17.27
N ASP A 94 -1.78 -19.36 -17.74
CA ASP A 94 -1.80 -20.71 -18.32
C ASP A 94 -2.25 -21.77 -17.30
N ALA A 95 -3.27 -22.54 -17.68
CA ALA A 95 -3.95 -23.53 -16.85
C ALA A 95 -3.10 -24.77 -16.51
N LEU A 96 -1.85 -24.83 -16.97
CA LEU A 96 -0.94 -25.96 -16.69
C LEU A 96 -0.62 -26.09 -15.19
N ALA A 97 -0.81 -25.02 -14.40
CA ALA A 97 -0.84 -25.15 -12.96
C ALA A 97 -1.78 -24.11 -12.33
N ILE A 98 -2.69 -24.59 -11.47
CA ILE A 98 -3.48 -23.71 -10.60
C ILE A 98 -2.50 -23.06 -9.62
N LEU A 99 -2.35 -21.74 -9.74
CA LEU A 99 -1.57 -20.96 -8.80
C LEU A 99 -2.29 -20.93 -7.45
N SER A 100 -1.51 -21.07 -6.39
CA SER A 100 -2.01 -21.04 -5.01
C SER A 100 -1.48 -19.86 -4.21
N THR A 101 -0.33 -19.30 -4.61
CA THR A 101 0.27 -18.17 -3.92
C THR A 101 0.65 -17.05 -4.89
N LEU A 102 0.68 -15.82 -4.39
CA LEU A 102 0.98 -14.60 -5.11
C LEU A 102 1.79 -13.66 -4.22
N ALA A 103 2.89 -13.13 -4.73
CA ALA A 103 3.63 -12.07 -4.08
C ALA A 103 4.11 -11.04 -5.10
N ILE A 104 4.11 -9.76 -4.72
CA ILE A 104 4.59 -8.67 -5.57
C ILE A 104 5.84 -8.09 -4.93
N HIS A 105 6.92 -8.01 -5.70
CA HIS A 105 8.18 -7.45 -5.20
C HIS A 105 8.02 -5.94 -4.94
N PRO A 106 8.32 -5.44 -3.73
CA PRO A 106 7.91 -4.11 -3.29
C PRO A 106 8.58 -2.95 -4.04
N THR A 107 9.76 -3.17 -4.63
CA THR A 107 10.47 -2.11 -5.38
C THR A 107 10.45 -2.29 -6.90
N THR A 108 10.29 -3.51 -7.41
CA THR A 108 10.32 -3.78 -8.86
C THR A 108 8.92 -3.94 -9.44
N GLY A 109 7.91 -4.22 -8.60
CA GLY A 109 6.56 -4.54 -9.04
C GLY A 109 6.45 -5.88 -9.76
N GLU A 110 7.49 -6.74 -9.71
CA GLU A 110 7.45 -8.06 -10.35
C GLU A 110 6.54 -9.01 -9.56
N PHE A 111 5.69 -9.73 -10.28
CA PHE A 111 4.74 -10.69 -9.71
C PHE A 111 5.37 -12.08 -9.69
N PHE A 112 5.29 -12.73 -8.54
CA PHE A 112 5.75 -14.09 -8.30
C PHE A 112 4.60 -14.96 -7.84
N ALA A 113 4.52 -16.18 -8.35
CA ALA A 113 3.49 -17.12 -7.97
C ALA A 113 3.99 -18.55 -7.97
N THR A 114 3.34 -19.40 -7.19
CA THR A 114 3.63 -20.84 -7.17
C THR A 114 2.33 -21.64 -7.27
N PRO A 115 2.39 -22.87 -7.81
CA PRO A 115 1.23 -23.74 -7.88
C PRO A 115 0.99 -24.51 -6.59
N GLY A 116 -0.27 -24.86 -6.32
CA GLY A 116 -0.68 -25.56 -5.09
C GLY A 116 -0.38 -27.07 -5.07
N THR A 117 0.64 -27.52 -5.81
CA THR A 117 1.01 -28.93 -5.93
C THR A 117 2.42 -29.18 -5.41
N GLN A 118 2.62 -30.32 -4.73
CA GLN A 118 3.92 -30.72 -4.22
C GLN A 118 4.97 -30.83 -5.34
N GLY A 119 6.11 -30.15 -5.18
CA GLY A 119 7.19 -30.14 -6.18
C GLY A 119 7.00 -29.12 -7.30
N GLY A 120 6.32 -28.00 -7.02
CA GLY A 120 6.05 -26.94 -7.98
C GLY A 120 7.25 -26.05 -8.29
N ALA A 121 7.19 -25.35 -9.43
CA ALA A 121 8.11 -24.27 -9.74
C ALA A 121 7.55 -22.92 -9.31
N MET A 122 8.45 -21.96 -9.06
CA MET A 122 8.09 -20.57 -8.92
C MET A 122 8.12 -19.89 -10.29
N TYR A 123 7.13 -19.06 -10.56
CA TYR A 123 6.98 -18.34 -11.81
C TYR A 123 6.99 -16.83 -11.58
N ARG A 124 7.58 -16.09 -12.52
CA ARG A 124 7.26 -14.68 -12.74
C ARG A 124 6.05 -14.60 -13.66
N ILE A 125 5.15 -13.68 -13.38
CA ILE A 125 3.93 -13.49 -14.17
C ILE A 125 3.87 -12.06 -14.67
N ASP A 126 3.53 -11.88 -15.94
CA ASP A 126 3.10 -10.59 -16.45
C ASP A 126 1.63 -10.38 -16.08
N PRO A 127 1.28 -9.43 -15.19
CA PRO A 127 -0.09 -9.25 -14.73
C PRO A 127 -1.04 -8.72 -15.83
N LEU A 128 -0.51 -8.18 -16.94
CA LEU A 128 -1.29 -7.64 -18.04
C LEU A 128 -1.65 -8.72 -19.07
N THR A 129 -0.75 -9.69 -19.28
CA THR A 129 -0.90 -10.72 -20.32
C THR A 129 -1.19 -12.11 -19.75
N GLY A 130 -0.84 -12.35 -18.49
CA GLY A 130 -0.87 -13.66 -17.85
C GLY A 130 0.27 -14.59 -18.29
N GLU A 131 1.21 -14.12 -19.11
CA GLU A 131 2.38 -14.89 -19.51
C GLU A 131 3.25 -15.20 -18.29
N SER A 132 3.63 -16.48 -18.14
CA SER A 132 4.47 -16.94 -17.03
C SER A 132 5.85 -17.36 -17.52
N THR A 133 6.87 -17.05 -16.72
CA THR A 133 8.25 -17.48 -16.93
C THR A 133 8.74 -18.18 -15.67
N GLU A 134 9.20 -19.42 -15.81
CA GLU A 134 9.75 -20.18 -14.69
C GLU A 134 11.03 -19.53 -14.15
N VAL A 135 11.11 -19.38 -12.83
CA VAL A 135 12.30 -18.91 -12.10
C VAL A 135 13.16 -20.08 -11.66
N GLY A 136 12.53 -21.14 -11.15
CA GLY A 136 13.18 -22.37 -10.72
C GLY A 136 12.23 -23.30 -9.97
N GLU A 137 12.59 -24.58 -9.90
CA GLU A 137 11.85 -25.61 -9.19
C GLU A 137 12.26 -25.70 -7.72
N PHE A 138 11.29 -26.00 -6.83
CA PHE A 138 11.58 -26.44 -5.47
C PHE A 138 10.56 -27.48 -4.98
N GLU A 139 11.02 -28.38 -4.10
CA GLU A 139 10.22 -29.54 -3.65
C GLU A 139 9.23 -29.21 -2.51
N LEU A 140 8.67 -28.01 -2.50
CA LEU A 140 7.74 -27.55 -1.46
C LEU A 140 6.33 -27.35 -2.02
N ASN A 141 5.35 -27.46 -1.13
CA ASN A 141 3.97 -27.05 -1.39
C ASN A 141 3.70 -25.81 -0.54
N LEU A 142 3.96 -24.63 -1.10
CA LEU A 142 3.81 -23.40 -0.33
C LEU A 142 2.33 -23.07 -0.14
N SER A 143 1.99 -22.72 1.09
CA SER A 143 0.67 -22.18 1.43
C SER A 143 0.64 -20.66 1.25
N SER A 144 1.79 -19.99 1.29
CA SER A 144 1.87 -18.53 1.19
C SER A 144 3.20 -18.05 0.62
N LEU A 145 3.21 -16.83 0.10
CA LEU A 145 4.41 -16.09 -0.30
C LEU A 145 4.27 -14.62 0.08
N ALA A 146 5.31 -14.02 0.67
CA ALA A 146 5.31 -12.59 0.98
C ALA A 146 6.72 -11.99 0.90
N PHE A 147 6.83 -10.80 0.32
CA PHE A 147 8.06 -10.03 0.37
C PHE A 147 8.08 -9.14 1.60
N ASP A 148 9.24 -9.06 2.26
CA ASP A 148 9.52 -7.94 3.16
C ASP A 148 9.86 -6.66 2.37
N ASN A 149 9.87 -5.52 3.03
CA ASN A 149 10.07 -4.20 2.41
C ASN A 149 11.47 -4.03 1.79
N THR A 150 12.40 -4.96 2.07
CA THR A 150 13.75 -4.97 1.49
C THR A 150 13.86 -5.86 0.24
N GLY A 151 12.82 -6.62 -0.08
CA GLY A 151 12.78 -7.54 -1.22
C GLY A 151 13.23 -8.97 -0.89
N ARG A 152 13.32 -9.35 0.40
CA ARG A 152 13.49 -10.77 0.77
C ARG A 152 12.14 -11.46 0.68
N LEU A 153 12.10 -12.61 0.01
CA LEU A 153 10.88 -13.39 -0.18
C LEU A 153 10.81 -14.49 0.89
N TYR A 154 9.66 -14.60 1.53
CA TYR A 154 9.36 -15.64 2.51
C TYR A 154 8.20 -16.48 2.01
N GLY A 155 8.18 -17.75 2.42
CA GLY A 155 7.05 -18.63 2.17
C GLY A 155 6.84 -19.57 3.34
N SER A 156 5.59 -20.02 3.52
CA SER A 156 5.25 -21.03 4.52
C SER A 156 4.77 -22.33 3.87
N SER A 157 5.01 -23.44 4.54
CA SER A 157 4.48 -24.75 4.17
C SER A 157 4.33 -25.60 5.42
N ASP A 158 3.11 -26.10 5.66
CA ASP A 158 2.75 -26.76 6.91
C ASP A 158 3.26 -25.94 8.12
N SER A 159 3.96 -26.55 9.07
CA SER A 159 4.52 -25.89 10.25
C SER A 159 5.94 -25.35 10.00
N SER A 160 6.28 -24.99 8.77
CA SER A 160 7.60 -24.50 8.38
C SER A 160 7.56 -23.11 7.75
N LEU A 161 8.64 -22.35 7.97
CA LEU A 161 8.89 -21.05 7.37
C LEU A 161 10.23 -21.08 6.63
N TYR A 162 10.25 -20.44 5.46
CA TYR A 162 11.39 -20.43 4.55
C TYR A 162 11.71 -19.02 4.06
N GLU A 163 12.98 -18.75 3.82
CA GLU A 163 13.42 -17.67 2.93
C GLU A 163 13.66 -18.25 1.55
N ILE A 164 13.24 -17.54 0.51
CA ILE A 164 13.30 -18.00 -0.88
C ILE A 164 14.05 -16.95 -1.68
N ASN A 165 15.00 -17.38 -2.50
CA ASN A 165 15.71 -16.49 -3.41
C ASN A 165 14.83 -16.19 -4.64
N PRO A 166 14.35 -14.94 -4.84
CA PRO A 166 13.45 -14.61 -5.97
C PRO A 166 14.13 -14.64 -7.35
N ALA A 167 15.46 -14.74 -7.40
CA ALA A 167 16.20 -14.86 -8.66
C ALA A 167 16.44 -16.33 -9.07
N THR A 168 16.47 -17.27 -8.13
CA THR A 168 16.85 -18.67 -8.40
C THR A 168 15.88 -19.70 -7.85
N ALA A 169 14.83 -19.28 -7.13
CA ALA A 169 13.92 -20.13 -6.37
C ALA A 169 14.62 -21.04 -5.32
N ALA A 170 15.86 -20.70 -4.94
CA ALA A 170 16.58 -21.46 -3.92
C ALA A 170 15.95 -21.22 -2.55
N VAL A 171 15.79 -22.28 -1.77
CA VAL A 171 15.06 -22.23 -0.49
C VAL A 171 16.02 -22.45 0.68
N ASP A 172 15.96 -21.56 1.65
CA ASP A 172 16.63 -21.66 2.94
C ASP A 172 15.58 -21.85 4.04
N LEU A 173 15.68 -22.95 4.80
CA LEU A 173 14.78 -23.24 5.93
C LEU A 173 15.10 -22.28 7.09
N ILE A 174 14.10 -21.54 7.55
CA ILE A 174 14.19 -20.73 8.77
C ILE A 174 13.86 -21.61 9.98
N THR A 175 12.70 -22.28 9.94
CA THR A 175 12.26 -23.21 10.98
C THR A 175 11.26 -24.22 10.42
N ASP A 176 11.25 -25.43 10.96
CA ASP A 176 10.23 -26.47 10.71
C ASP A 176 9.37 -26.76 11.95
N GLN A 177 9.47 -25.90 12.98
CA GLN A 177 8.81 -26.03 14.29
C GLN A 177 7.94 -24.80 14.60
N LEU A 178 7.19 -24.29 13.63
CA LEU A 178 6.20 -23.25 13.93
C LEU A 178 5.23 -23.75 15.00
N SER A 179 4.87 -22.87 15.93
CA SER A 179 3.87 -23.19 16.98
C SER A 179 2.43 -23.24 16.43
N VAL A 180 2.24 -22.67 15.23
CA VAL A 180 1.01 -22.70 14.44
C VAL A 180 1.08 -23.89 13.48
N PHE A 181 -0.03 -24.61 13.29
CA PHE A 181 -0.06 -25.79 12.40
C PHE A 181 0.30 -25.41 10.97
N ARG A 182 -0.21 -24.28 10.49
CA ARG A 182 0.22 -23.62 9.25
C ARG A 182 -0.25 -22.17 9.19
N PHE A 183 0.42 -21.37 8.38
CA PHE A 183 -0.13 -20.12 7.87
C PHE A 183 -0.84 -20.42 6.54
N ASP A 184 -2.11 -20.02 6.42
CA ASP A 184 -2.83 -20.08 5.14
C ASP A 184 -2.42 -18.87 4.28
N ASP A 185 -2.03 -17.73 4.87
CA ASP A 185 -1.31 -16.68 4.13
C ASP A 185 -0.40 -15.78 5.01
N LEU A 186 0.55 -15.07 4.38
CA LEU A 186 1.52 -14.15 4.98
C LEU A 186 1.46 -12.77 4.30
N ALA A 187 1.68 -11.70 5.06
CA ALA A 187 1.87 -10.36 4.52
C ALA A 187 2.88 -9.57 5.37
N PHE A 188 3.60 -8.63 4.75
CA PHE A 188 4.42 -7.67 5.49
C PHE A 188 3.74 -6.31 5.52
N ASP A 189 3.75 -5.68 6.70
CA ASP A 189 3.32 -4.30 6.84
C ASP A 189 4.29 -3.38 6.09
N PRO A 190 3.82 -2.63 5.08
CA PRO A 190 4.67 -1.80 4.26
C PRO A 190 5.22 -0.56 5.01
N LEU A 191 4.72 -0.24 6.20
CA LEU A 191 5.12 0.92 6.99
C LEU A 191 6.25 0.61 7.97
N ASP A 192 6.20 -0.56 8.61
CA ASP A 192 7.16 -0.93 9.67
C ASP A 192 7.84 -2.30 9.50
N ASN A 193 7.53 -3.02 8.42
CA ASN A 193 8.11 -4.32 8.07
C ASN A 193 7.74 -5.44 9.06
N THR A 194 6.65 -5.29 9.80
CA THR A 194 6.10 -6.36 10.63
C THR A 194 5.54 -7.47 9.75
N MET A 195 5.93 -8.71 10.01
CA MET A 195 5.39 -9.88 9.32
C MET A 195 4.12 -10.34 10.03
N LEU A 196 3.02 -10.39 9.29
CA LEU A 196 1.75 -10.92 9.74
C LEU A 196 1.42 -12.22 9.01
N GLY A 197 0.71 -13.10 9.68
CA GLY A 197 0.19 -14.32 9.08
C GLY A 197 -1.19 -14.67 9.59
N LEU A 198 -2.08 -15.04 8.67
CA LEU A 198 -3.34 -15.69 9.02
C LEU A 198 -3.11 -17.20 9.05
N GLY A 199 -3.26 -17.81 10.21
CA GLY A 199 -2.90 -19.20 10.44
C GLY A 199 -3.88 -19.97 11.29
N PHE A 200 -3.64 -21.28 11.40
CA PHE A 200 -4.47 -22.21 12.14
C PHE A 200 -3.66 -22.88 13.26
N ASP A 201 -4.08 -22.74 14.51
CA ASP A 201 -3.50 -23.42 15.68
C ASP A 201 -4.53 -24.30 16.43
N GLY A 202 -5.67 -24.53 15.80
CA GLY A 202 -6.88 -25.10 16.40
C GLY A 202 -8.09 -24.23 16.11
N GLU A 203 -7.89 -22.91 16.05
CA GLU A 203 -8.81 -21.92 15.46
C GLU A 203 -8.02 -21.04 14.48
N TYR A 204 -8.72 -20.33 13.59
CA TYR A 204 -8.07 -19.38 12.69
C TYR A 204 -7.78 -18.08 13.45
N ARG A 205 -6.57 -17.55 13.29
CA ARG A 205 -6.09 -16.37 14.02
C ARG A 205 -5.12 -15.57 13.16
N LEU A 206 -5.05 -14.26 13.43
CA LEU A 206 -3.97 -13.40 12.95
C LEU A 206 -2.81 -13.47 13.94
N PHE A 207 -1.60 -13.59 13.42
CA PHE A 207 -0.36 -13.64 14.19
C PHE A 207 0.63 -12.58 13.70
N GLU A 208 1.39 -12.02 14.63
CA GLU A 208 2.67 -11.40 14.36
C GLU A 208 3.75 -12.49 14.36
N ILE A 209 4.70 -12.44 13.42
CA ILE A 209 5.74 -13.46 13.23
C ILE A 209 7.11 -12.79 13.22
N ASP A 210 8.08 -13.35 13.96
CA ASP A 210 9.49 -12.99 13.79
C ASP A 210 10.04 -13.71 12.55
N PRO A 211 10.39 -13.00 11.46
CA PRO A 211 10.86 -13.63 10.22
C PRO A 211 12.23 -14.31 10.36
N ALA A 212 12.99 -14.04 11.43
CA ALA A 212 14.29 -14.67 11.65
C ALA A 212 14.20 -16.00 12.41
N THR A 213 13.15 -16.21 13.21
CA THR A 213 13.00 -17.42 14.04
C THR A 213 11.73 -18.21 13.74
N GLY A 214 10.71 -17.57 13.16
CA GLY A 214 9.35 -18.09 13.01
C GLY A 214 8.54 -18.07 14.32
N ASP A 215 9.05 -17.46 15.39
CA ASP A 215 8.28 -17.28 16.62
C ASP A 215 7.05 -16.41 16.34
N SER A 216 5.88 -16.87 16.77
CA SER A 216 4.60 -16.23 16.44
C SER A 216 3.79 -15.88 17.67
N THR A 217 3.20 -14.68 17.69
CA THR A 217 2.30 -14.20 18.75
C THR A 217 0.91 -13.95 18.19
N SER A 218 -0.12 -14.56 18.77
CA SER A 218 -1.51 -14.33 18.37
C SER A 218 -1.93 -12.88 18.65
N ILE A 219 -2.50 -12.23 17.65
CA ILE A 219 -3.10 -10.89 17.74
C ILE A 219 -4.61 -10.99 18.01
N GLY A 220 -5.32 -11.83 17.26
CA GLY A 220 -6.79 -11.97 17.37
C GLY A 220 -7.34 -13.18 16.63
N GLU A 221 -8.56 -13.58 16.98
CA GLU A 221 -9.29 -14.66 16.30
C GLU A 221 -9.88 -14.20 14.98
N SER A 222 -9.77 -15.06 13.96
CA SER A 222 -10.41 -14.89 12.65
C SER A 222 -11.75 -15.60 12.62
N VAL A 223 -12.74 -14.98 11.99
CA VAL A 223 -14.11 -15.52 11.91
C VAL A 223 -14.33 -16.40 10.70
N PHE A 224 -13.31 -16.60 9.85
CA PHE A 224 -13.40 -17.39 8.63
C PHE A 224 -12.15 -18.25 8.40
N ARG A 225 -12.20 -19.09 7.35
CA ARG A 225 -11.00 -19.76 6.83
C ARG A 225 -10.38 -18.87 5.75
N PRO A 226 -9.19 -18.31 5.96
CA PRO A 226 -8.55 -17.43 4.99
C PRO A 226 -7.95 -18.19 3.80
N SER A 227 -7.78 -17.46 2.71
CA SER A 227 -6.96 -17.88 1.56
C SER A 227 -5.86 -16.88 1.22
N GLY A 228 -6.13 -15.57 1.40
CA GLY A 228 -5.16 -14.52 1.06
C GLY A 228 -5.25 -13.33 2.01
N LEU A 229 -4.16 -12.59 2.11
CA LEU A 229 -3.87 -11.52 3.05
C LEU A 229 -2.91 -10.53 2.37
N ALA A 230 -3.31 -9.27 2.29
CA ALA A 230 -2.47 -8.25 1.66
C ALA A 230 -2.65 -6.89 2.31
N PHE A 231 -1.53 -6.18 2.50
CA PHE A 231 -1.57 -4.75 2.76
C PHE A 231 -1.72 -3.97 1.46
N VAL A 232 -2.53 -2.93 1.50
CA VAL A 232 -2.65 -1.96 0.43
C VAL A 232 -2.36 -0.60 1.04
N TYR A 233 -1.46 0.17 0.44
CA TYR A 233 -1.32 1.57 0.82
C TYR A 233 -2.67 2.24 0.66
N THR A 234 -3.25 2.71 1.76
CA THR A 234 -4.41 3.60 1.62
C THR A 234 -3.82 4.87 1.07
N ALA A 235 -3.98 5.09 -0.22
CA ALA A 235 -3.54 6.33 -0.83
C ALA A 235 -4.11 7.44 0.05
N SER A 236 -3.23 8.25 0.64
CA SER A 236 -3.61 9.64 0.90
C SER A 236 -4.01 10.12 -0.47
N SER A 237 -5.33 10.18 -0.72
CA SER A 237 -6.00 10.33 -2.02
C SER A 237 -5.02 10.58 -3.17
N LEU A 238 -4.85 9.64 -4.13
CA LEU A 238 -4.13 9.84 -5.40
C LEU A 238 -4.13 11.34 -5.71
N LEU A 239 -3.00 12.01 -5.43
CA LEU A 239 -2.99 13.45 -5.52
C LEU A 239 -3.29 13.75 -6.97
N ALA A 240 -4.37 14.47 -7.25
CA ALA A 240 -4.76 14.69 -8.64
C ALA A 240 -3.56 15.30 -9.37
N GLY A 241 -3.04 14.64 -10.41
CA GLY A 241 -1.80 15.06 -11.07
C GLY A 241 -0.51 14.33 -10.67
N ASP A 242 -0.53 13.41 -9.71
CA ASP A 242 0.55 12.48 -9.39
C ASP A 242 0.49 11.30 -10.37
N TYR A 243 1.09 11.50 -11.54
CA TYR A 243 1.01 10.57 -12.67
C TYR A 243 2.06 9.46 -12.61
N ASN A 244 3.10 9.62 -11.80
CA ASN A 244 4.08 8.56 -11.56
C ASN A 244 3.78 7.75 -10.28
N GLY A 245 2.78 8.16 -9.48
CA GLY A 245 2.31 7.45 -8.29
C GLY A 245 3.29 7.50 -7.12
N ASN A 246 4.19 8.49 -7.07
CA ASN A 246 5.21 8.57 -6.02
C ASN A 246 4.73 9.33 -4.77
N GLY A 247 3.47 9.78 -4.74
CA GLY A 247 2.87 10.53 -3.64
C GLY A 247 3.21 12.02 -3.65
N ILE A 248 3.82 12.55 -4.71
CA ILE A 248 4.23 13.95 -4.86
C ILE A 248 3.86 14.42 -6.27
N VAL A 249 3.14 15.54 -6.38
CA VAL A 249 2.88 16.17 -7.68
C VAL A 249 4.02 17.12 -8.00
N ASP A 250 4.99 16.68 -8.80
CA ASP A 250 6.17 17.46 -9.18
C ASP A 250 6.51 17.39 -10.68
N ALA A 251 7.75 17.76 -11.03
CA ALA A 251 8.18 17.82 -12.43
C ALA A 251 8.34 16.43 -13.07
N ALA A 252 8.45 15.36 -12.29
CA ALA A 252 8.49 14.00 -12.81
C ALA A 252 7.12 13.58 -13.35
N ASP A 253 6.02 13.99 -12.73
CA ASP A 253 4.66 13.74 -13.25
C ASP A 253 4.40 14.42 -14.58
N TYR A 254 4.95 15.63 -14.75
CA TYR A 254 4.91 16.32 -16.03
C TYR A 254 5.55 15.50 -17.15
N THR A 255 6.62 14.76 -16.86
CA THR A 255 7.25 13.89 -17.88
C THR A 255 6.36 12.71 -18.23
N VAL A 256 5.64 12.13 -17.27
CA VAL A 256 4.65 11.07 -17.56
C VAL A 256 3.53 11.59 -18.44
N TRP A 257 2.95 12.76 -18.13
CA TRP A 257 1.93 13.40 -18.98
C TRP A 257 2.47 13.72 -20.38
N GLN A 258 3.68 14.27 -20.47
CA GLN A 258 4.27 14.65 -21.74
C GLN A 258 4.52 13.44 -22.64
N ASP A 259 5.05 12.35 -22.09
CA ASP A 259 5.38 11.13 -22.83
C ASP A 259 4.13 10.36 -23.27
N SER A 260 3.02 10.55 -22.57
CA SER A 260 1.74 9.87 -22.82
C SER A 260 0.69 10.76 -23.52
N PHE A 261 1.03 11.99 -23.89
CA PHE A 261 0.11 12.94 -24.51
C PHE A 261 -0.54 12.39 -25.79
N GLY A 262 -1.87 12.42 -25.85
CA GLY A 262 -2.70 11.90 -26.93
C GLY A 262 -2.98 10.40 -26.85
N SER A 263 -2.50 9.71 -25.81
CA SER A 263 -2.79 8.30 -25.59
C SER A 263 -4.26 8.09 -25.19
N THR A 264 -4.87 7.06 -25.76
CA THR A 264 -6.20 6.54 -25.38
C THR A 264 -6.13 5.08 -24.89
N THR A 265 -4.92 4.58 -24.62
CA THR A 265 -4.67 3.16 -24.29
C THR A 265 -3.84 3.01 -23.03
N ASN A 266 -2.74 3.77 -22.92
CA ASN A 266 -2.07 4.01 -21.65
C ASN A 266 -2.63 5.30 -21.06
N LEU A 267 -3.42 5.18 -19.99
CA LEU A 267 -4.14 6.30 -19.34
C LEU A 267 -3.50 6.73 -18.02
N ALA A 268 -2.20 6.44 -17.81
CA ALA A 268 -1.49 6.77 -16.57
C ALA A 268 -1.53 8.27 -16.19
N ALA A 269 -1.69 9.17 -17.17
CA ALA A 269 -1.84 10.60 -16.93
C ALA A 269 -3.23 11.16 -17.33
N ASP A 270 -4.28 10.34 -17.36
CA ASP A 270 -5.67 10.79 -17.55
C ASP A 270 -6.24 11.32 -16.22
N GLY A 271 -5.73 12.48 -15.80
CA GLY A 271 -6.10 13.11 -14.53
C GLY A 271 -7.56 13.57 -14.45
N ASN A 272 -8.25 13.72 -15.58
CA ASN A 272 -9.66 14.11 -15.61
C ASN A 272 -10.63 12.94 -15.90
N GLY A 273 -10.10 11.77 -16.25
CA GLY A 273 -10.85 10.52 -16.41
C GLY A 273 -11.73 10.47 -17.66
N ASN A 274 -11.37 11.18 -18.74
CA ASN A 274 -12.17 11.22 -19.98
C ASN A 274 -11.77 10.16 -21.01
N GLY A 275 -10.77 9.33 -20.71
CA GLY A 275 -10.26 8.28 -21.58
C GLY A 275 -9.27 8.76 -22.64
N VAL A 276 -8.77 9.99 -22.54
CA VAL A 276 -7.71 10.52 -23.41
C VAL A 276 -6.79 11.47 -22.63
N ILE A 277 -5.47 11.26 -22.74
CA ILE A 277 -4.49 12.15 -22.12
C ILE A 277 -4.33 13.39 -23.00
N ASP A 278 -4.80 14.54 -22.54
CA ASP A 278 -4.76 15.78 -23.31
C ASP A 278 -4.40 17.01 -22.45
N ALA A 279 -4.69 18.20 -22.97
CA ALA A 279 -4.36 19.45 -22.30
C ALA A 279 -5.19 19.68 -21.02
N ALA A 280 -6.35 19.04 -20.87
CA ALA A 280 -7.15 19.11 -19.65
C ALA A 280 -6.43 18.44 -18.48
N ASP A 281 -5.73 17.33 -18.73
CA ASP A 281 -4.94 16.62 -17.71
C ASP A 281 -3.74 17.44 -17.24
N TYR A 282 -3.08 18.15 -18.15
CA TYR A 282 -2.05 19.11 -17.75
C TYR A 282 -2.56 20.12 -16.71
N THR A 283 -3.80 20.59 -16.85
CA THR A 283 -4.42 21.49 -15.87
C THR A 283 -4.60 20.82 -14.52
N VAL A 284 -4.93 19.52 -14.49
CA VAL A 284 -5.03 18.73 -13.26
C VAL A 284 -3.67 18.67 -12.56
N TRP A 285 -2.59 18.35 -13.28
CA TRP A 285 -1.23 18.41 -12.73
C TRP A 285 -0.84 19.81 -12.25
N GLN A 286 -1.09 20.83 -13.07
CA GLN A 286 -0.71 22.21 -12.75
C GLN A 286 -1.41 22.72 -11.48
N ASP A 287 -2.70 22.43 -11.33
CA ASP A 287 -3.51 22.88 -10.19
C ASP A 287 -3.06 22.25 -8.87
N ASN A 288 -2.37 21.11 -8.94
CA ASN A 288 -1.93 20.34 -7.78
C ASN A 288 -0.40 20.33 -7.61
N PHE A 289 0.35 21.02 -8.47
CA PHE A 289 1.82 21.05 -8.43
C PHE A 289 2.35 21.51 -7.05
N GLY A 290 3.22 20.68 -6.47
CA GLY A 290 3.78 20.87 -5.13
C GLY A 290 3.02 20.14 -4.02
N ALA A 291 1.89 19.49 -4.31
CA ALA A 291 1.27 18.55 -3.38
C ALA A 291 2.26 17.40 -3.06
N GLY A 292 2.28 16.93 -1.81
CA GLY A 292 3.21 15.89 -1.34
C GLY A 292 4.61 16.37 -0.89
N ASN A 293 5.02 17.62 -1.14
CA ASN A 293 6.35 18.13 -0.72
C ASN A 293 6.41 18.57 0.76
N ALA A 294 7.00 17.75 1.64
CA ALA A 294 7.28 18.10 3.04
C ALA A 294 8.53 18.98 3.20
N SER A 295 8.39 20.29 3.03
CA SER A 295 9.35 21.22 3.65
C SER A 295 8.87 21.61 5.05
N ALA A 296 9.26 20.80 6.04
CA ALA A 296 9.17 21.16 7.44
C ALA A 296 10.15 22.31 7.76
N LEU A 297 9.74 23.56 7.50
CA LEU A 297 10.27 24.69 8.26
C LEU A 297 9.48 24.77 9.55
N GLY A 298 10.04 24.17 10.61
CA GLY A 298 9.57 24.40 11.96
C GLY A 298 9.43 25.90 12.22
N LEU A 299 8.22 26.32 12.61
CA LEU A 299 8.00 27.61 13.25
C LEU A 299 8.77 27.62 14.57
N LEU A 300 10.07 27.92 14.53
CA LEU A 300 10.70 28.51 15.70
C LEU A 300 9.90 29.78 16.00
N PRO A 301 9.43 30.00 17.25
CA PRO A 301 8.73 31.22 17.59
C PRO A 301 9.63 32.39 17.19
N ILE A 302 9.22 33.15 16.17
CA ILE A 302 9.85 34.42 15.84
C ILE A 302 9.69 35.26 17.11
N PRO A 303 10.79 35.65 17.78
CA PRO A 303 10.68 36.57 18.91
C PRO A 303 9.99 37.82 18.37
N GLU A 304 8.85 38.20 18.96
CA GLU A 304 8.14 39.40 18.51
C GLU A 304 9.16 40.56 18.46
N PRO A 305 9.16 41.38 17.39
CA PRO A 305 9.97 42.59 17.38
C PRO A 305 9.69 43.34 18.68
N GLY A 306 10.72 43.78 19.39
CA GLY A 306 10.61 44.49 20.67
C GLY A 306 9.92 45.87 20.59
N THR A 307 9.03 46.10 19.62
CA THR A 307 8.24 47.32 19.44
C THR A 307 7.35 47.61 20.65
N LEU A 308 6.80 46.60 21.33
CA LEU A 308 6.05 46.80 22.59
C LEU A 308 6.98 47.16 23.77
N ALA A 309 8.20 46.63 23.82
CA ALA A 309 9.21 47.04 24.80
C ALA A 309 9.72 48.47 24.55
N LEU A 310 9.79 48.91 23.28
CA LEU A 310 10.18 50.27 22.91
C LEU A 310 9.08 51.31 23.16
N MET A 311 7.79 50.96 23.02
CA MET A 311 6.69 51.89 23.34
C MET A 311 6.57 52.17 24.85
N THR A 312 6.85 51.20 25.71
CA THR A 312 6.80 51.39 27.17
C THR A 312 7.97 52.25 27.68
N LEU A 313 9.15 52.16 27.06
CA LEU A 313 10.29 53.04 27.37
C LEU A 313 10.12 54.46 26.79
N GLY A 314 9.45 54.63 25.64
CA GLY A 314 9.20 55.93 25.02
C GLY A 314 8.22 56.83 25.78
N VAL A 315 7.14 56.26 26.35
CA VAL A 315 6.14 57.03 27.12
C VAL A 315 6.70 57.54 28.45
N SER A 316 7.72 56.85 29.00
CA SER A 316 8.38 57.24 30.26
C SER A 316 9.27 58.49 30.13
N VAL A 317 9.71 58.85 28.91
CA VAL A 317 10.59 60.01 28.65
C VAL A 317 9.79 61.29 28.31
N LEU A 318 8.50 61.17 27.97
CA LEU A 318 7.66 62.30 27.54
C LEU A 318 6.78 62.91 28.63
N MET A 319 6.87 62.46 29.89
CA MET A 319 6.19 63.17 30.98
C MET A 319 6.88 64.51 31.28
N PRO A 320 6.19 65.66 31.11
CA PRO A 320 6.77 66.96 31.36
C PRO A 320 7.08 67.12 32.85
N ARG A 321 8.37 67.31 33.18
CA ARG A 321 8.82 67.72 34.51
C ARG A 321 8.11 69.02 34.89
N ARG A 322 7.13 68.93 35.80
CA ARG A 322 6.53 70.09 36.46
C ARG A 322 7.64 70.86 37.17
N LYS A 323 7.98 72.05 36.68
CA LYS A 323 8.89 72.97 37.36
C LYS A 323 8.23 73.42 38.65
N ALA A 324 8.82 73.09 39.80
CA ALA A 324 8.53 73.74 41.06
C ALA A 324 8.99 75.20 40.96
N ARG A 325 8.08 76.15 41.17
CA ARG A 325 8.43 77.56 41.38
C ARG A 325 8.54 77.79 42.88
N VAL A 326 9.67 78.41 43.26
CA VAL A 326 10.00 78.97 44.58
C VAL A 326 8.95 80.00 44.98
#